data_AF-A0AAU4G4H3-F1
#
_entry.id   AF-A0AAU4G4H3-F1
#
_cell.length_a   1.000
_cell.length_b   1.000
_cell.length_c   1.000
_cell.angle_alpha   90.00
_cell.angle_beta   90.00
_cell.angle_gamma   90.00
#
_symmetry.space_group_name_H-M   'P 1'
#
loop_
_entity.id
_entity.type
_entity.pdbx_description
1 polymer ?
#
loop_
_entity_poly.entity_id
_entity_poly.type
_entity_poly.pdbx_seq_one_letter_code
_entity_poly.pdbx_strand_id
1 'polypeptide(L)'
;MNRTGLFAAVAVAALLGAGATPAVADEPGDRAQAVGLFETGGPVVSGRAHDALLGSAEGLREFLATGLVTAKEQDERLLVDQALAAGGPVVRARAQKALDGTPDDVRAFLATGLEQAREVDERVQVNQLLSSGGPVVKQAAQKALDGTPADVRAFLRTGLARARADDDRVRASQIMSAGGPEVKAAAQRAFDGTIDDVRYFLAITSQVTAAGDAEVANVSHQADLARDAAARNDKAQAQAAADAAAKLARDARQADTDRLNAQMAKGQADAQAASRADTQAKADADARAKEASRLLAEKDAQLAEALAPGTDPALAVTDGRKASLYLLRNGGSAVRTAARAALSGSDADLASFVRAGLPAAQEADDRAAVSAIAHGDGKPELRQAAADALAGSWADVKEFLRTKQYPGKDTDDRVAVNRLLATGGPATQAAAQRALDGTIEDIRAFLETGQYLALVNDQRIAISRAMTVGGPELYAVSQAVLDAPESALAPFLADELPRAQQRDAAMADHVAKVNGLVAAAADSASRVR
;
A
#
# COMPACT_ATOMS: atom_id res chain seq x y z
N MET A 1 101.23 -49.10 10.22
CA MET A 1 100.21 -49.82 11.00
C MET A 1 98.88 -49.74 10.25
N ASN A 2 98.38 -50.89 9.81
CA ASN A 2 97.02 -51.33 9.36
C ASN A 2 96.04 -50.32 8.71
N ARG A 3 95.25 -50.62 7.67
CA ARG A 3 95.10 -51.71 6.68
C ARG A 3 94.01 -51.24 5.69
N THR A 4 94.12 -51.66 4.44
CA THR A 4 93.11 -51.72 3.36
C THR A 4 91.67 -52.07 3.77
N GLY A 5 90.66 -51.60 3.01
CA GLY A 5 89.32 -52.23 3.00
C GLY A 5 88.20 -51.48 2.26
N LEU A 6 87.95 -51.87 1.01
CA LEU A 6 86.73 -51.65 0.21
C LEU A 6 85.54 -52.41 0.82
N PHE A 7 84.27 -51.95 0.73
CA PHE A 7 83.08 -52.79 0.47
C PHE A 7 81.75 -52.00 0.30
N ALA A 8 81.07 -52.35 -0.80
CA ALA A 8 79.63 -52.56 -0.99
C ALA A 8 78.62 -51.37 -1.05
N ALA A 9 78.04 -51.26 -2.25
CA ALA A 9 76.75 -50.65 -2.54
C ALA A 9 75.58 -51.54 -2.05
N VAL A 10 74.49 -50.91 -1.58
CA VAL A 10 73.13 -51.47 -1.59
C VAL A 10 72.16 -50.34 -1.94
N ALA A 11 71.31 -50.61 -2.92
CA ALA A 11 70.27 -49.74 -3.45
C ALA A 11 69.06 -49.62 -2.52
N VAL A 12 68.44 -48.44 -2.48
CA VAL A 12 67.02 -48.27 -2.15
C VAL A 12 66.39 -47.47 -3.28
N ALA A 13 65.52 -48.14 -4.05
CA ALA A 13 64.53 -47.49 -4.89
C ALA A 13 63.30 -47.17 -4.02
N ALA A 14 62.82 -45.92 -4.05
CA ALA A 14 61.47 -45.57 -3.65
C ALA A 14 61.03 -44.24 -4.29
N LEU A 15 60.29 -44.40 -5.39
CA LEU A 15 59.03 -43.74 -5.71
C LEU A 15 58.95 -42.20 -5.60
N LEU A 16 58.79 -41.61 -6.78
CA LEU A 16 58.09 -40.36 -7.06
C LEU A 16 56.81 -40.24 -6.21
N GLY A 17 56.91 -39.55 -5.09
CA GLY A 17 55.75 -38.90 -4.47
C GLY A 17 55.40 -37.71 -5.34
N ALA A 18 54.38 -37.88 -6.18
CA ALA A 18 53.69 -36.77 -6.82
C ALA A 18 53.38 -35.73 -5.74
N GLY A 19 53.92 -34.52 -5.91
CA GLY A 19 53.61 -33.41 -5.04
C GLY A 19 52.10 -33.19 -5.08
N ALA A 20 51.42 -33.55 -3.99
CA ALA A 20 50.17 -32.91 -3.66
C ALA A 20 50.53 -31.43 -3.47
N THR A 21 50.30 -30.63 -4.51
CA THR A 21 50.19 -29.19 -4.36
C THR A 21 49.24 -28.96 -3.19
N PRO A 22 49.63 -28.18 -2.15
CA PRO A 22 48.70 -27.85 -1.10
C PRO A 22 47.47 -27.24 -1.78
N ALA A 23 46.28 -27.71 -1.42
CA ALA A 23 45.04 -27.05 -1.81
C ALA A 23 45.20 -25.57 -1.43
N VAL A 24 45.34 -24.71 -2.45
CA VAL A 24 45.65 -23.29 -2.26
C VAL A 24 44.50 -22.71 -1.47
N ALA A 25 44.79 -22.31 -0.23
CA ALA A 25 43.81 -21.81 0.72
C ALA A 25 42.95 -20.72 0.08
N ASP A 26 41.67 -20.72 0.45
CA ASP A 26 40.76 -19.66 0.09
C ASP A 26 41.28 -18.34 0.67
N GLU A 27 41.54 -17.33 -0.16
CA GLU A 27 42.10 -16.09 0.36
C GLU A 27 40.98 -15.27 1.01
N PRO A 28 41.15 -14.80 2.27
CA PRO A 28 40.14 -13.98 2.95
C PRO A 28 39.69 -12.74 2.16
N GLY A 29 40.52 -12.24 1.25
CA GLY A 29 40.17 -11.16 0.32
C GLY A 29 39.05 -11.52 -0.65
N ASP A 30 39.07 -12.73 -1.22
CA ASP A 30 38.06 -13.20 -2.19
C ASP A 30 36.69 -13.35 -1.52
N ARG A 31 36.67 -13.95 -0.31
CA ARG A 31 35.44 -14.07 0.49
C ARG A 31 34.87 -12.72 0.87
N ALA A 32 35.71 -11.80 1.35
CA ALA A 32 35.26 -10.45 1.69
C ALA A 32 34.65 -9.71 0.49
N GLN A 33 35.24 -9.87 -0.71
CA GLN A 33 34.70 -9.30 -1.94
C GLN A 33 33.33 -9.91 -2.29
N ALA A 34 33.20 -11.25 -2.25
CA ALA A 34 31.92 -11.91 -2.54
C ALA A 34 30.83 -11.57 -1.52
N VAL A 35 31.17 -11.41 -0.23
CA VAL A 35 30.24 -10.92 0.80
C VAL A 35 29.71 -9.52 0.45
N GLY A 36 30.59 -8.61 0.03
CA GLY A 36 30.17 -7.29 -0.44
C GLY A 36 29.24 -7.34 -1.66
N LEU A 37 29.51 -8.24 -2.61
CA LEU A 37 28.66 -8.47 -3.78
C LEU A 37 27.30 -9.09 -3.41
N PHE A 38 27.26 -9.96 -2.41
CA PHE A 38 26.01 -10.51 -1.89
C PHE A 38 25.11 -9.43 -1.28
N GLU A 39 25.67 -8.49 -0.52
CA GLU A 39 24.91 -7.43 0.15
C GLU A 39 24.45 -6.31 -0.79
N THR A 40 25.28 -5.96 -1.78
CA THR A 40 25.08 -4.74 -2.58
C THR A 40 24.83 -4.99 -4.07
N GLY A 41 25.08 -6.21 -4.55
CA GLY A 41 24.83 -6.59 -5.94
C GLY A 41 23.34 -6.60 -6.28
N GLY A 42 23.04 -6.52 -7.58
CA GLY A 42 21.70 -6.79 -8.08
C GLY A 42 21.29 -8.25 -7.86
N PRO A 43 20.04 -8.62 -8.17
CA PRO A 43 19.51 -9.96 -7.89
C PRO A 43 20.40 -11.12 -8.37
N VAL A 44 20.97 -10.99 -9.57
CA VAL A 44 21.83 -12.02 -10.17
C VAL A 44 23.21 -12.01 -9.55
N VAL A 45 23.86 -10.85 -9.39
CA VAL A 45 25.17 -10.76 -8.72
C VAL A 45 25.09 -11.27 -7.29
N SER A 46 24.05 -10.88 -6.55
CA SER A 46 23.83 -11.32 -5.17
C SER A 46 23.62 -12.83 -5.09
N GLY A 47 22.78 -13.41 -5.97
CA GLY A 47 22.57 -14.86 -6.03
C GLY A 47 23.84 -15.63 -6.39
N ARG A 48 24.61 -15.16 -7.38
CA ARG A 48 25.88 -15.81 -7.77
C ARG A 48 26.95 -15.70 -6.67
N ALA A 49 27.01 -14.57 -5.97
CA ALA A 49 27.90 -14.40 -4.83
C ALA A 49 27.51 -15.31 -3.66
N HIS A 50 26.22 -15.47 -3.39
CA HIS A 50 25.70 -16.44 -2.42
C HIS A 50 26.16 -17.86 -2.76
N ASP A 51 25.95 -18.31 -4.01
CA ASP A 51 26.32 -19.66 -4.43
C ASP A 51 27.84 -19.87 -4.40
N ALA A 52 28.62 -18.87 -4.80
CA ALA A 52 30.07 -18.88 -4.74
C ALA A 52 30.60 -18.99 -3.31
N LEU A 53 29.97 -18.27 -2.35
CA LEU A 53 30.32 -18.36 -0.93
C LEU A 53 30.06 -19.77 -0.37
N LEU A 54 29.00 -20.44 -0.82
CA LEU A 54 28.68 -21.82 -0.41
C LEU A 54 29.54 -22.88 -1.13
N GLY A 55 30.16 -22.53 -2.25
CA GLY A 55 30.96 -23.43 -3.08
C GLY A 55 32.41 -23.61 -2.61
N SER A 56 33.25 -24.11 -3.53
CA SER A 56 34.69 -24.28 -3.30
C SER A 56 35.45 -22.96 -3.52
N ALA A 57 36.66 -22.87 -2.97
CA ALA A 57 37.56 -21.74 -3.19
C ALA A 57 37.88 -21.51 -4.68
N GLU A 58 37.95 -22.59 -5.48
CA GLU A 58 38.11 -22.50 -6.93
C GLU A 58 36.88 -21.88 -7.60
N GLY A 59 35.67 -22.31 -7.24
CA GLY A 59 34.43 -21.73 -7.75
C GLY A 59 34.24 -20.27 -7.35
N LEU A 60 34.67 -19.90 -6.14
CA LEU A 60 34.70 -18.50 -5.69
C LEU A 60 35.63 -17.65 -6.56
N ARG A 61 36.86 -18.11 -6.80
CA ARG A 61 37.81 -17.41 -7.69
C ARG A 61 37.31 -17.32 -9.12
N GLU A 62 36.71 -18.39 -9.65
CA GLU A 62 36.12 -18.38 -10.99
C GLU A 62 34.97 -17.37 -11.08
N PHE A 63 34.09 -17.33 -10.07
CA PHE A 63 33.04 -16.32 -9.99
C PHE A 63 33.63 -14.90 -10.00
N LEU A 64 34.62 -14.62 -9.15
CA LEU A 64 35.20 -13.28 -9.08
C LEU A 64 35.96 -12.89 -10.36
N ALA A 65 36.65 -13.85 -10.99
CA ALA A 65 37.46 -13.61 -12.18
C ALA A 65 36.63 -13.40 -13.44
N THR A 66 35.59 -14.21 -13.66
CA THR A 66 34.83 -14.21 -14.92
C THR A 66 33.31 -14.18 -14.71
N GLY A 67 32.80 -14.93 -13.73
CA GLY A 67 31.36 -15.03 -13.48
C GLY A 67 30.69 -13.70 -13.09
N LEU A 68 31.41 -12.81 -12.41
CA LEU A 68 30.92 -11.52 -11.94
C LEU A 68 30.56 -10.59 -13.10
N VAL A 69 31.35 -10.59 -14.18
CA VAL A 69 31.08 -9.77 -15.36
C VAL A 69 29.75 -10.19 -15.99
N THR A 70 29.58 -11.48 -16.22
CA THR A 70 28.33 -12.05 -16.75
C THR A 70 27.13 -11.76 -15.84
N ALA A 71 27.30 -11.89 -14.51
CA ALA A 71 26.24 -11.61 -13.56
C ALA A 71 25.82 -10.13 -13.55
N LYS A 72 26.79 -9.20 -13.64
CA LYS A 72 26.52 -7.76 -13.77
C LYS A 72 25.77 -7.43 -15.05
N GLU A 73 26.17 -8.01 -16.18
CA GLU A 73 25.48 -7.82 -17.46
C GLU A 73 24.03 -8.34 -17.41
N GLN A 74 23.80 -9.45 -16.71
CA GLN A 74 22.45 -9.99 -16.50
C GLN A 74 21.59 -9.07 -15.62
N ASP A 75 22.14 -8.51 -14.54
CA ASP A 75 21.45 -7.51 -13.73
C ASP A 75 21.14 -6.23 -14.51
N GLU A 76 22.10 -5.74 -15.31
CA GLU A 76 21.90 -4.58 -16.20
C GLU A 76 20.76 -4.85 -17.19
N ARG A 77 20.75 -6.02 -17.84
CA ARG A 77 19.66 -6.42 -18.75
C ARG A 77 18.31 -6.51 -18.03
N LEU A 78 18.28 -7.06 -16.81
CA LEU A 78 17.06 -7.12 -16.00
C LEU A 78 16.50 -5.71 -15.71
N LEU A 79 17.37 -4.73 -15.42
CA LEU A 79 16.95 -3.34 -15.23
C LEU A 79 16.36 -2.74 -16.52
N VAL A 80 16.91 -3.10 -17.69
CA VAL A 80 16.37 -2.66 -18.99
C VAL A 80 15.04 -3.34 -19.29
N ASP A 81 14.88 -4.64 -18.99
CA ASP A 81 13.61 -5.36 -19.12
C ASP A 81 12.52 -4.73 -18.24
N GLN A 82 12.86 -4.34 -17.01
CA GLN A 82 11.93 -3.62 -16.13
C GLN A 82 11.53 -2.26 -16.71
N ALA A 83 12.49 -1.52 -17.26
CA ALA A 83 12.21 -0.26 -17.94
C ALA A 83 11.32 -0.46 -19.19
N LEU A 84 11.52 -1.56 -19.93
CA LEU A 84 10.70 -1.94 -21.07
C LEU A 84 9.27 -2.33 -20.67
N ALA A 85 9.09 -3.03 -19.55
CA ALA A 85 7.77 -3.43 -19.07
C ALA A 85 6.94 -2.22 -18.59
N ALA A 86 7.57 -1.28 -17.88
CA ALA A 86 6.89 -0.15 -17.24
C ALA A 86 6.92 1.16 -18.06
N GLY A 87 7.75 1.24 -19.09
CA GLY A 87 8.02 2.48 -19.82
C GLY A 87 6.95 2.88 -20.84
N GLY A 88 6.95 4.16 -21.20
CA GLY A 88 6.19 4.68 -22.34
C GLY A 88 6.77 4.23 -23.69
N PRO A 89 6.14 4.61 -24.81
CA PRO A 89 6.54 4.15 -26.14
C PRO A 89 8.01 4.40 -26.49
N VAL A 90 8.57 5.56 -26.12
CA VAL A 90 9.97 5.89 -26.42
C VAL A 90 10.92 5.13 -25.51
N VAL A 91 10.61 5.01 -24.20
CA VAL A 91 11.38 4.15 -23.28
C VAL A 91 11.41 2.72 -23.79
N ARG A 92 10.27 2.15 -24.19
CA ARG A 92 10.18 0.79 -24.72
C ARG A 92 11.02 0.58 -25.97
N ALA A 93 10.92 1.48 -26.94
CA ALA A 93 11.68 1.38 -28.18
C ALA A 93 13.20 1.47 -27.94
N ARG A 94 13.64 2.38 -27.05
CA ARG A 94 15.07 2.53 -26.74
C ARG A 94 15.60 1.38 -25.87
N ALA A 95 14.81 0.89 -24.93
CA ALA A 95 15.14 -0.28 -24.12
C ALA A 95 15.29 -1.53 -25.01
N GLN A 96 14.35 -1.77 -25.93
CA GLN A 96 14.44 -2.89 -26.88
C GLN A 96 15.71 -2.80 -27.73
N LYS A 97 16.01 -1.61 -28.28
CA LYS A 97 17.24 -1.39 -29.05
C LYS A 97 18.50 -1.70 -28.22
N ALA A 98 18.51 -1.31 -26.94
CA ALA A 98 19.63 -1.61 -26.05
C ALA A 98 19.77 -3.12 -25.78
N LEU A 99 18.65 -3.83 -25.60
CA LEU A 99 18.63 -5.29 -25.41
C LEU A 99 19.04 -6.08 -26.65
N ASP A 100 18.75 -5.57 -27.84
CA ASP A 100 19.18 -6.15 -29.12
C ASP A 100 20.67 -5.87 -29.43
N GLY A 101 21.29 -4.95 -28.69
CA GLY A 101 22.67 -4.52 -28.86
C GLY A 101 23.69 -5.24 -27.97
N THR A 102 24.84 -4.57 -27.81
CA THR A 102 25.97 -5.02 -26.99
C THR A 102 25.77 -4.67 -25.51
N PRO A 103 26.55 -5.25 -24.58
CA PRO A 103 26.56 -4.82 -23.18
C PRO A 103 26.84 -3.32 -22.99
N ASP A 104 27.65 -2.71 -23.86
CA ASP A 104 27.89 -1.26 -23.82
C ASP A 104 26.63 -0.45 -24.20
N ASP A 105 25.79 -0.97 -25.10
CA ASP A 105 24.50 -0.34 -25.43
C ASP A 105 23.52 -0.38 -24.25
N VAL A 106 23.48 -1.51 -23.53
CA VAL A 106 22.70 -1.66 -22.28
C VAL A 106 23.17 -0.65 -21.23
N ARG A 107 24.48 -0.54 -20.99
CA ARG A 107 25.04 0.43 -20.04
C ARG A 107 24.80 1.87 -20.45
N ALA A 108 24.99 2.20 -21.73
CA ALA A 108 24.73 3.56 -22.24
C ALA A 108 23.26 3.96 -22.07
N PHE A 109 22.34 3.01 -22.30
CA PHE A 109 20.93 3.21 -22.04
C PHE A 109 20.64 3.44 -20.55
N LEU A 110 21.13 2.59 -19.65
CA LEU A 110 20.91 2.76 -18.21
C LEU A 110 21.53 4.07 -17.66
N ALA A 111 22.72 4.44 -18.15
CA ALA A 111 23.44 5.60 -17.66
C ALA A 111 22.76 6.92 -18.04
N THR A 112 22.22 7.03 -19.26
CA THR A 112 21.64 8.29 -19.77
C THR A 112 20.43 8.11 -20.67
N GLY A 113 20.39 7.05 -21.47
CA GLY A 113 19.35 6.84 -22.48
C GLY A 113 17.94 6.67 -21.89
N LEU A 114 17.82 6.06 -20.72
CA LEU A 114 16.55 5.84 -20.01
C LEU A 114 15.91 7.16 -19.58
N GLU A 115 16.66 8.04 -18.93
CA GLU A 115 16.16 9.34 -18.48
C GLU A 115 15.79 10.24 -19.67
N GLN A 116 16.61 10.23 -20.73
CA GLN A 116 16.27 10.95 -21.96
C GLN A 116 14.98 10.40 -22.61
N ALA A 117 14.80 9.09 -22.63
CA ALA A 117 13.60 8.47 -23.18
C ALA A 117 12.35 8.82 -22.34
N ARG A 118 12.48 8.77 -21.01
CA ARG A 118 11.43 9.17 -20.06
C ARG A 118 11.03 10.62 -20.25
N GLU A 119 12.00 11.53 -20.39
CA GLU A 119 11.70 12.93 -20.64
C GLU A 119 10.87 13.12 -21.91
N VAL A 120 11.22 12.42 -23.00
CA VAL A 120 10.45 12.50 -24.25
C VAL A 120 9.03 11.97 -24.04
N ASP A 121 8.86 10.81 -23.41
CA ASP A 121 7.54 10.24 -23.12
C ASP A 121 6.70 11.17 -22.22
N GLU A 122 7.30 11.72 -21.16
CA GLU A 122 6.66 12.67 -20.24
C GLU A 122 6.24 13.95 -20.96
N ARG A 123 7.10 14.52 -21.81
CA ARG A 123 6.75 15.70 -22.62
C ARG A 123 5.66 15.39 -23.64
N VAL A 124 5.65 14.20 -24.24
CA VAL A 124 4.54 13.76 -25.11
C VAL A 124 3.24 13.69 -24.32
N GLN A 125 3.26 13.10 -23.11
CA GLN A 125 2.09 13.03 -22.24
C GLN A 125 1.59 14.43 -21.86
N VAL A 126 2.49 15.36 -21.51
CA VAL A 126 2.11 16.75 -21.20
C VAL A 126 1.57 17.47 -22.44
N ASN A 127 2.13 17.26 -23.63
CA ASN A 127 1.59 17.81 -24.88
C ASN A 127 0.18 17.27 -25.20
N GLN A 128 -0.09 15.98 -24.94
CA GLN A 128 -1.44 15.42 -25.07
C GLN A 128 -2.42 16.09 -24.09
N LEU A 129 -1.99 16.33 -22.85
CA LEU A 129 -2.77 17.06 -21.85
C LEU A 129 -2.96 18.55 -22.23
N LEU A 130 -1.96 19.19 -22.84
CA LEU A 130 -2.06 20.54 -23.38
C LEU A 130 -3.07 20.61 -24.54
N SER A 131 -3.19 19.55 -25.35
CA SER A 131 -4.17 19.53 -26.45
C SER A 131 -5.60 19.28 -25.94
N SER A 132 -5.77 18.42 -24.94
CA SER A 132 -7.08 17.89 -24.50
C SER A 132 -7.63 18.48 -23.20
N GLY A 133 -6.79 19.14 -22.40
CA GLY A 133 -7.16 19.65 -21.08
C GLY A 133 -8.02 20.91 -21.11
N GLY A 134 -8.57 21.26 -19.95
CA GLY A 134 -9.23 22.55 -19.75
C GLY A 134 -8.24 23.72 -19.68
N PRO A 135 -8.71 24.97 -19.65
CA PRO A 135 -7.85 26.16 -19.68
C PRO A 135 -6.74 26.18 -18.64
N VAL A 136 -7.01 25.76 -17.40
CA VAL A 136 -6.04 25.74 -16.31
C VAL A 136 -5.03 24.60 -16.50
N VAL A 137 -5.48 23.40 -16.90
CA VAL A 137 -4.58 22.31 -17.29
C VAL A 137 -3.68 22.72 -18.44
N LYS A 138 -4.20 23.42 -19.44
CA LYS A 138 -3.41 23.92 -20.58
C LYS A 138 -2.34 24.92 -20.12
N GLN A 139 -2.71 25.89 -19.29
CA GLN A 139 -1.75 26.86 -18.75
C GLN A 139 -0.65 26.19 -17.92
N ALA A 140 -1.03 25.26 -17.04
CA ALA A 140 -0.08 24.54 -16.20
C ALA A 140 0.82 23.59 -17.02
N ALA A 141 0.27 22.92 -18.03
CA ALA A 141 1.02 22.07 -18.95
C ALA A 141 2.02 22.89 -19.78
N GLN A 142 1.61 24.06 -20.32
CA GLN A 142 2.50 24.96 -21.05
C GLN A 142 3.65 25.43 -20.16
N LYS A 143 3.35 25.90 -18.94
CA LYS A 143 4.37 26.30 -17.97
C LYS A 143 5.36 25.17 -17.67
N ALA A 144 4.87 23.93 -17.57
CA ALA A 144 5.73 22.78 -17.35
C ALA A 144 6.63 22.47 -18.56
N LEU A 145 6.11 22.60 -19.79
CA LEU A 145 6.86 22.39 -21.02
C LEU A 145 7.94 23.46 -21.27
N ASP A 146 7.67 24.72 -20.87
CA ASP A 146 8.61 25.84 -20.91
C ASP A 146 9.72 25.71 -19.84
N GLY A 147 9.55 24.82 -18.88
CA GLY A 147 10.47 24.58 -17.78
C GLY A 147 11.45 23.43 -18.02
N THR A 148 12.03 22.99 -16.91
CA THR A 148 12.98 21.86 -16.84
C THR A 148 12.25 20.51 -16.88
N PRO A 149 12.95 19.39 -17.11
CA PRO A 149 12.36 18.06 -16.97
C PRO A 149 11.75 17.80 -15.57
N ALA A 150 12.31 18.43 -14.54
CA ALA A 150 11.75 18.36 -13.19
C ALA A 150 10.37 19.05 -13.09
N ASP A 151 10.15 20.14 -13.83
CA ASP A 151 8.86 20.84 -13.89
C ASP A 151 7.80 20.00 -14.60
N VAL A 152 8.17 19.33 -15.70
CA VAL A 152 7.31 18.36 -16.40
C VAL A 152 6.87 17.25 -15.43
N ARG A 153 7.81 16.66 -14.69
CA ARG A 153 7.51 15.62 -13.69
C ARG A 153 6.66 16.13 -12.53
N ALA A 154 6.96 17.33 -12.01
CA ALA A 154 6.21 17.92 -10.92
C ALA A 154 4.74 18.15 -11.33
N PHE A 155 4.53 18.61 -12.56
CA PHE A 155 3.20 18.74 -13.15
C PHE A 155 2.50 17.39 -13.25
N LEU A 156 3.11 16.37 -13.86
CA LEU A 156 2.48 15.06 -14.01
C LEU A 156 2.15 14.40 -12.65
N ARG A 157 3.04 14.51 -11.66
CA ARG A 157 2.86 13.88 -10.34
C ARG A 157 1.83 14.56 -9.46
N THR A 158 1.78 15.90 -9.48
CA THR A 158 0.95 16.66 -8.52
C THR A 158 0.22 17.85 -9.13
N GLY A 159 0.85 18.57 -10.08
CA GLY A 159 0.26 19.76 -10.69
C GLY A 159 -1.00 19.48 -11.51
N LEU A 160 -1.06 18.35 -12.20
CA LEU A 160 -2.19 17.94 -13.05
C LEU A 160 -3.47 17.77 -12.23
N ALA A 161 -3.38 17.13 -11.06
CA ALA A 161 -4.55 16.92 -10.20
C ALA A 161 -5.13 18.26 -9.71
N ARG A 162 -4.25 19.21 -9.35
CA ARG A 162 -4.64 20.57 -8.94
C ARG A 162 -5.25 21.35 -10.10
N ALA A 163 -4.60 21.36 -11.26
CA ALA A 163 -5.09 22.07 -12.44
C ALA A 163 -6.44 21.52 -12.92
N ARG A 164 -6.64 20.19 -12.87
CA ARG A 164 -7.95 19.58 -13.13
C ARG A 164 -9.00 20.00 -12.12
N ALA A 165 -8.65 20.05 -10.83
CA ALA A 165 -9.56 20.51 -9.80
C ALA A 165 -9.98 21.98 -10.01
N ASP A 166 -9.05 22.83 -10.46
CA ASP A 166 -9.34 24.21 -10.79
C ASP A 166 -10.22 24.34 -12.04
N ASP A 167 -9.95 23.56 -13.10
CA ASP A 167 -10.81 23.49 -14.29
C ASP A 167 -12.24 23.00 -13.93
N ASP A 168 -12.35 21.99 -13.06
CA ASP A 168 -13.63 21.49 -12.55
C ASP A 168 -14.39 22.60 -11.82
N ARG A 169 -13.72 23.38 -10.96
CA ARG A 169 -14.32 24.52 -10.26
C ARG A 169 -14.74 25.64 -11.22
N VAL A 170 -13.93 25.96 -12.23
CA VAL A 170 -14.27 26.94 -13.27
C VAL A 170 -15.52 26.49 -14.02
N ARG A 171 -15.58 25.23 -14.44
CA ARG A 171 -16.74 24.66 -15.14
C ARG A 171 -17.99 24.70 -14.25
N ALA A 172 -17.86 24.34 -12.98
CA ALA A 172 -18.97 24.40 -12.03
C ALA A 172 -19.47 25.86 -11.84
N SER A 173 -18.56 26.83 -11.81
CA SER A 173 -18.90 28.26 -11.70
C SER A 173 -19.64 28.79 -12.93
N GLN A 174 -19.25 28.35 -14.13
CA GLN A 174 -19.94 28.69 -15.38
C GLN A 174 -21.36 28.12 -15.40
N ILE A 175 -21.52 26.86 -15.02
CA ILE A 175 -22.83 26.20 -14.88
C ILE A 175 -23.69 26.96 -13.86
N MET A 176 -23.13 27.28 -12.69
CA MET A 176 -23.82 28.07 -11.66
C MET A 176 -24.31 29.42 -12.19
N SER A 177 -23.48 30.11 -12.98
CA SER A 177 -23.80 31.44 -13.51
C SER A 177 -24.93 31.37 -14.55
N ALA A 178 -24.93 30.35 -15.41
CA ALA A 178 -25.94 30.15 -16.45
C ALA A 178 -27.22 29.47 -15.95
N GLY A 179 -27.15 28.75 -14.84
CA GLY A 179 -28.26 27.97 -14.28
C GLY A 179 -29.35 28.79 -13.61
N GLY A 180 -30.51 28.16 -13.43
CA GLY A 180 -31.60 28.68 -12.61
C GLY A 180 -31.35 28.48 -11.12
N PRO A 181 -32.36 28.75 -10.28
CA PRO A 181 -32.22 28.68 -8.82
C PRO A 181 -31.75 27.32 -8.30
N GLU A 182 -32.20 26.20 -8.88
CA GLU A 182 -31.84 24.85 -8.40
C GLU A 182 -30.39 24.51 -8.73
N VAL A 183 -29.95 24.82 -9.95
CA VAL A 183 -28.55 24.65 -10.35
C VAL A 183 -27.63 25.52 -9.48
N LYS A 184 -28.01 26.76 -9.17
CA LYS A 184 -27.24 27.66 -8.30
C LYS A 184 -27.09 27.12 -6.89
N ALA A 185 -28.19 26.64 -6.29
CA ALA A 185 -28.16 26.06 -4.95
C ALA A 185 -27.31 24.78 -4.90
N ALA A 186 -27.37 23.94 -5.94
CA ALA A 186 -26.56 22.73 -6.04
C ALA A 186 -25.07 23.03 -6.23
N ALA A 187 -24.72 24.00 -7.08
CA ALA A 187 -23.34 24.42 -7.29
C ALA A 187 -22.73 25.02 -6.02
N GLN A 188 -23.48 25.86 -5.30
CA GLN A 188 -23.00 26.44 -4.04
C GLN A 188 -22.68 25.36 -3.00
N ARG A 189 -23.58 24.36 -2.82
CA ARG A 189 -23.33 23.22 -1.94
C ARG A 189 -22.06 22.46 -2.33
N ALA A 190 -21.82 22.27 -3.62
CA ALA A 190 -20.61 21.63 -4.11
C ALA A 190 -19.34 22.47 -3.83
N PHE A 191 -19.43 23.79 -3.90
CA PHE A 191 -18.31 24.69 -3.55
C PHE A 191 -18.00 24.73 -2.06
N ASP A 192 -19.01 24.56 -1.21
CA ASP A 192 -18.86 24.49 0.24
C ASP A 192 -18.21 23.15 0.71
N GLY A 193 -18.13 22.17 -0.20
CA GLY A 193 -17.53 20.85 0.02
C GLY A 193 -16.12 20.66 -0.56
N THR A 194 -15.75 19.41 -0.81
CA THR A 194 -14.47 19.02 -1.42
C THR A 194 -14.53 19.02 -2.95
N ILE A 195 -13.39 18.76 -3.60
CA ILE A 195 -13.38 18.64 -5.06
C ILE A 195 -14.26 17.48 -5.57
N ASP A 196 -14.48 16.46 -4.75
CA ASP A 196 -15.35 15.34 -5.12
C ASP A 196 -16.82 15.77 -5.17
N ASP A 197 -17.23 16.74 -4.35
CA ASP A 197 -18.57 17.33 -4.41
C ASP A 197 -18.75 18.16 -5.69
N VAL A 198 -17.71 18.91 -6.09
CA VAL A 198 -17.69 19.63 -7.37
C VAL A 198 -17.78 18.66 -8.55
N ARG A 199 -17.01 17.57 -8.53
CA ARG A 199 -17.06 16.54 -9.59
C ARG A 199 -18.38 15.81 -9.62
N TYR A 200 -18.93 15.48 -8.46
CA TYR A 200 -20.27 14.91 -8.35
C TYR A 200 -21.29 15.84 -8.98
N PHE A 201 -21.29 17.13 -8.58
CA PHE A 201 -22.14 18.15 -9.19
C PHE A 201 -21.98 18.19 -10.71
N LEU A 202 -20.75 18.23 -11.24
CA LEU A 202 -20.49 18.23 -12.69
C LEU A 202 -21.02 16.97 -13.38
N ALA A 203 -20.91 15.80 -12.74
CA ALA A 203 -21.38 14.52 -13.27
C ALA A 203 -22.91 14.45 -13.34
N ILE A 204 -23.61 14.98 -12.32
CA ILE A 204 -25.07 14.95 -12.26
C ILE A 204 -25.74 16.16 -12.92
N THR A 205 -24.99 17.23 -13.24
CA THR A 205 -25.58 18.50 -13.71
C THR A 205 -26.37 18.34 -15.00
N SER A 206 -25.83 17.60 -15.98
CA SER A 206 -26.51 17.42 -17.27
C SER A 206 -27.75 16.53 -17.18
N GLN A 207 -27.91 15.77 -16.09
CA GLN A 207 -28.98 14.79 -15.93
C GLN A 207 -30.07 15.25 -14.93
N VAL A 208 -29.71 16.00 -13.88
CA VAL A 208 -30.63 16.25 -12.74
C VAL A 208 -30.85 17.73 -12.44
N THR A 209 -29.82 18.59 -12.48
CA THR A 209 -29.98 19.98 -12.03
C THR A 209 -30.54 20.89 -13.12
N ALA A 210 -30.06 20.78 -14.36
CA ALA A 210 -30.68 21.46 -15.51
C ALA A 210 -32.09 20.91 -15.81
N ALA A 211 -32.28 19.60 -15.61
CA ALA A 211 -33.60 18.97 -15.67
C ALA A 211 -34.51 19.45 -14.52
N GLY A 212 -33.97 19.73 -13.33
CA GLY A 212 -34.70 20.24 -12.18
C GLY A 212 -35.19 21.69 -12.37
N ASP A 213 -34.36 22.59 -12.89
CA ASP A 213 -34.81 23.94 -13.25
C ASP A 213 -35.89 23.89 -14.34
N ALA A 214 -35.73 23.02 -15.36
CA ALA A 214 -36.74 22.80 -16.39
C ALA A 214 -38.02 22.16 -15.84
N GLU A 215 -37.92 21.22 -14.91
CA GLU A 215 -39.05 20.60 -14.20
C GLU A 215 -39.84 21.68 -13.47
N VAL A 216 -39.19 22.48 -12.63
CA VAL A 216 -39.85 23.56 -11.88
C VAL A 216 -40.52 24.56 -12.83
N ALA A 217 -39.82 24.99 -13.89
CA ALA A 217 -40.36 25.93 -14.87
C ALA A 217 -41.57 25.35 -15.62
N ASN A 218 -41.48 24.11 -16.10
CA ASN A 218 -42.56 23.47 -16.86
C ASN A 218 -43.77 23.16 -15.98
N VAL A 219 -43.56 22.66 -14.75
CA VAL A 219 -44.64 22.42 -13.79
C VAL A 219 -45.29 23.73 -13.37
N SER A 220 -44.52 24.79 -13.12
CA SER A 220 -45.06 26.13 -12.85
C SER A 220 -45.88 26.65 -14.03
N HIS A 221 -45.39 26.50 -15.26
CA HIS A 221 -46.12 26.91 -16.45
C HIS A 221 -47.46 26.17 -16.59
N GLN A 222 -47.49 24.86 -16.35
CA GLN A 222 -48.75 24.10 -16.33
C GLN A 222 -49.69 24.55 -15.20
N ALA A 223 -49.17 24.91 -14.03
CA ALA A 223 -49.97 25.46 -12.95
C ALA A 223 -50.61 26.81 -13.31
N ASP A 224 -49.88 27.68 -14.01
CA ASP A 224 -50.42 28.95 -14.52
C ASP A 224 -51.48 28.72 -15.61
N LEU A 225 -51.25 27.79 -16.54
CA LEU A 225 -52.26 27.40 -17.55
C LEU A 225 -53.55 26.87 -16.91
N ALA A 226 -53.43 26.06 -15.84
CA ALA A 226 -54.58 25.57 -15.10
C ALA A 226 -55.36 26.72 -14.44
N ARG A 227 -54.65 27.69 -13.85
CA ARG A 227 -55.24 28.89 -13.24
C ARG A 227 -55.97 29.76 -14.28
N ASP A 228 -55.36 30.00 -15.43
CA ASP A 228 -55.92 30.84 -16.49
C ASP A 228 -57.12 30.17 -17.19
N ALA A 229 -57.07 28.85 -17.37
CA ALA A 229 -58.22 28.07 -17.83
C ALA A 229 -59.37 28.12 -16.81
N ALA A 230 -59.05 28.00 -15.51
CA ALA A 230 -60.05 28.10 -14.46
C ALA A 230 -60.73 29.47 -14.38
N ALA A 231 -59.96 30.56 -14.54
CA ALA A 231 -60.50 31.92 -14.61
C ALA A 231 -61.47 32.11 -15.80
N ARG A 232 -61.29 31.35 -16.88
CA ARG A 232 -62.16 31.33 -18.06
C ARG A 232 -63.30 30.29 -17.98
N ASN A 233 -63.42 29.56 -16.86
CA ASN A 233 -64.32 28.42 -16.69
C ASN A 233 -64.13 27.30 -17.74
N ASP A 234 -62.92 27.13 -18.29
CA ASP A 234 -62.58 26.04 -19.20
C ASP A 234 -62.09 24.82 -18.41
N LYS A 235 -63.04 23.94 -18.06
CA LYS A 235 -62.77 22.76 -17.23
C LYS A 235 -61.81 21.77 -17.90
N ALA A 236 -61.97 21.52 -19.19
CA ALA A 236 -61.17 20.55 -19.91
C ALA A 236 -59.70 20.99 -19.99
N GLN A 237 -59.46 22.27 -20.30
CA GLN A 237 -58.10 22.81 -20.34
C GLN A 237 -57.46 22.85 -18.94
N ALA A 238 -58.22 23.21 -17.90
CA ALA A 238 -57.71 23.23 -16.53
C ALA A 238 -57.30 21.82 -16.04
N GLN A 239 -58.11 20.81 -16.34
CA GLN A 239 -57.79 19.41 -16.03
C GLN A 239 -56.57 18.91 -16.80
N ALA A 240 -56.50 19.17 -18.12
CA ALA A 240 -55.37 18.75 -18.94
C ALA A 240 -54.04 19.35 -18.46
N ALA A 241 -54.04 20.63 -18.04
CA ALA A 241 -52.86 21.29 -17.50
C ALA A 241 -52.45 20.71 -16.13
N ALA A 242 -53.41 20.44 -15.25
CA ALA A 242 -53.14 19.77 -13.96
C ALA A 242 -52.56 18.36 -14.14
N ASP A 243 -53.10 17.57 -15.08
CA ASP A 243 -52.60 16.24 -15.41
C ASP A 243 -51.19 16.28 -16.01
N ALA A 244 -50.92 17.27 -16.87
CA ALA A 244 -49.59 17.50 -17.43
C ALA A 244 -48.57 17.88 -16.35
N ALA A 245 -48.92 18.78 -15.42
CA ALA A 245 -48.09 19.14 -14.27
C ALA A 245 -47.73 17.89 -13.43
N ALA A 246 -48.74 17.07 -13.11
CA ALA A 246 -48.56 15.86 -12.34
C ALA A 246 -47.70 14.81 -13.09
N LYS A 247 -47.84 14.70 -14.42
CA LYS A 247 -47.03 13.81 -15.24
C LYS A 247 -45.56 14.22 -15.24
N LEU A 248 -45.27 15.52 -15.46
CA LEU A 248 -43.91 16.05 -15.45
C LEU A 248 -43.18 15.74 -14.15
N ALA A 249 -43.84 15.96 -13.01
CA ALA A 249 -43.28 15.65 -11.69
C ALA A 249 -42.98 14.14 -11.54
N ARG A 250 -43.89 13.26 -11.98
CA ARG A 250 -43.68 11.79 -11.93
C ARG A 250 -42.51 11.34 -12.80
N ASP A 251 -42.42 11.83 -14.03
CA ASP A 251 -41.34 11.47 -14.96
C ASP A 251 -39.97 11.87 -14.39
N ALA A 252 -39.88 13.04 -13.76
CA ALA A 252 -38.65 13.50 -13.09
C ALA A 252 -38.27 12.61 -11.90
N ARG A 253 -39.24 12.15 -11.08
CA ARG A 253 -38.97 11.19 -9.99
C ARG A 253 -38.46 9.85 -10.50
N GLN A 254 -38.99 9.38 -11.62
CA GLN A 254 -38.53 8.13 -12.24
C GLN A 254 -37.08 8.26 -12.73
N ALA A 255 -36.75 9.36 -13.41
CA ALA A 255 -35.38 9.61 -13.88
C ALA A 255 -34.36 9.66 -12.72
N ASP A 256 -34.74 10.25 -11.59
CA ASP A 256 -33.90 10.28 -10.39
C ASP A 256 -33.69 8.88 -9.80
N THR A 257 -34.75 8.07 -9.76
CA THR A 257 -34.68 6.65 -9.34
C THR A 257 -33.74 5.84 -10.25
N ASP A 258 -33.84 6.01 -11.56
CA ASP A 258 -32.99 5.31 -12.53
C ASP A 258 -31.52 5.70 -12.38
N ARG A 259 -31.23 6.98 -12.14
CA ARG A 259 -29.87 7.46 -11.84
C ARG A 259 -29.31 6.82 -10.57
N LEU A 260 -30.08 6.78 -9.49
CA LEU A 260 -29.66 6.17 -8.22
C LEU A 260 -29.36 4.67 -8.39
N ASN A 261 -30.20 3.97 -9.17
CA ASN A 261 -29.95 2.56 -9.51
C ASN A 261 -28.64 2.37 -10.28
N ALA A 262 -28.35 3.25 -11.26
CA ALA A 262 -27.09 3.21 -12.00
C ALA A 262 -25.87 3.51 -11.10
N GLN A 263 -26.00 4.49 -10.19
CA GLN A 263 -24.96 4.82 -9.21
C GLN A 263 -24.68 3.65 -8.27
N MET A 264 -25.73 2.98 -7.77
CA MET A 264 -25.63 1.80 -6.92
C MET A 264 -24.91 0.66 -7.65
N ALA A 265 -25.31 0.34 -8.88
CA ALA A 265 -24.68 -0.71 -9.68
C ALA A 265 -23.18 -0.44 -9.93
N LYS A 266 -22.82 0.82 -10.21
CA LYS A 266 -21.42 1.23 -10.34
C LYS A 266 -20.68 1.09 -9.01
N GLY A 267 -21.25 1.57 -7.91
CA GLY A 267 -20.66 1.47 -6.58
C GLY A 267 -20.38 0.03 -6.17
N GLN A 268 -21.31 -0.90 -6.44
CA GLN A 268 -21.13 -2.32 -6.20
C GLN A 268 -20.00 -2.92 -7.04
N ALA A 269 -19.89 -2.54 -8.32
CA ALA A 269 -18.81 -3.01 -9.18
C ALA A 269 -17.43 -2.52 -8.68
N ASP A 270 -17.34 -1.25 -8.27
CA ASP A 270 -16.12 -0.65 -7.72
C ASP A 270 -15.74 -1.32 -6.38
N ALA A 271 -16.72 -1.57 -5.51
CA ALA A 271 -16.53 -2.26 -4.24
C ALA A 271 -16.03 -3.70 -4.43
N GLN A 272 -16.60 -4.44 -5.37
CA GLN A 272 -16.14 -5.80 -5.69
C GLN A 272 -14.71 -5.81 -6.24
N ALA A 273 -14.36 -4.84 -7.09
CA ALA A 273 -12.99 -4.72 -7.59
C ALA A 273 -12.00 -4.42 -6.45
N ALA A 274 -12.35 -3.52 -5.54
CA ALA A 274 -11.54 -3.20 -4.36
C ALA A 274 -11.39 -4.42 -3.42
N SER A 275 -12.47 -5.16 -3.15
CA SER A 275 -12.46 -6.38 -2.33
C SER A 275 -11.58 -7.49 -2.91
N ARG A 276 -11.56 -7.65 -4.23
CA ARG A 276 -10.64 -8.58 -4.91
C ARG A 276 -9.18 -8.16 -4.74
N ALA A 277 -8.89 -6.87 -4.91
CA ALA A 277 -7.54 -6.34 -4.73
C ALA A 277 -7.04 -6.50 -3.28
N ASP A 278 -7.90 -6.21 -2.29
CA ASP A 278 -7.58 -6.40 -0.87
C ASP A 278 -7.32 -7.87 -0.52
N THR A 279 -8.16 -8.78 -1.04
CA THR A 279 -7.98 -10.23 -0.85
C THR A 279 -6.65 -10.70 -1.42
N GLN A 280 -6.29 -10.24 -2.63
CA GLN A 280 -5.01 -10.57 -3.25
C GLN A 280 -3.84 -10.02 -2.42
N ALA A 281 -3.92 -8.77 -1.97
CA ALA A 281 -2.87 -8.16 -1.15
C ALA A 281 -2.65 -8.93 0.16
N LYS A 282 -3.73 -9.39 0.80
CA LYS A 282 -3.67 -10.26 1.99
C LYS A 282 -3.04 -11.62 1.67
N ALA A 283 -3.45 -12.27 0.59
CA ALA A 283 -2.88 -13.54 0.17
C ALA A 283 -1.37 -13.43 -0.13
N ASP A 284 -0.94 -12.35 -0.78
CA ASP A 284 0.47 -12.07 -1.05
C ASP A 284 1.26 -11.82 0.24
N ALA A 285 0.67 -11.09 1.20
CA ALA A 285 1.28 -10.87 2.51
C ALA A 285 1.43 -12.18 3.29
N ASP A 286 0.40 -13.02 3.30
CA ASP A 286 0.43 -14.35 3.94
C ASP A 286 1.46 -15.28 3.31
N ALA A 287 1.56 -15.26 1.97
CA ALA A 287 2.56 -16.04 1.24
C ALA A 287 3.98 -15.60 1.62
N ARG A 288 4.23 -14.28 1.69
CA ARG A 288 5.52 -13.72 2.14
C ARG A 288 5.83 -14.09 3.59
N ALA A 289 4.83 -14.04 4.49
CA ALA A 289 5.00 -14.40 5.89
C ALA A 289 5.31 -15.89 6.08
N LYS A 290 4.63 -16.77 5.32
CA LYS A 290 4.91 -18.22 5.30
C LYS A 290 6.32 -18.50 4.78
N GLU A 291 6.72 -17.83 3.71
CA GLU A 291 8.06 -17.98 3.15
C GLU A 291 9.14 -17.52 4.14
N ALA A 292 8.96 -16.35 4.76
CA ALA A 292 9.87 -15.86 5.79
C ALA A 292 9.98 -16.84 6.97
N SER A 293 8.86 -17.43 7.40
CA SER A 293 8.83 -18.43 8.48
C SER A 293 9.57 -19.72 8.10
N ARG A 294 9.43 -20.16 6.85
CA ARG A 294 10.16 -21.32 6.30
C ARG A 294 11.67 -21.08 6.31
N LEU A 295 12.12 -19.93 5.78
CA LEU A 295 13.54 -19.58 5.73
C LEU A 295 14.16 -19.44 7.13
N LEU A 296 13.40 -18.90 8.08
CA LEU A 296 13.83 -18.83 9.48
C LEU A 296 14.04 -20.23 10.07
N ALA A 297 13.07 -21.13 9.89
CA ALA A 297 13.17 -22.51 10.36
C ALA A 297 14.31 -23.29 9.69
N GLU A 298 14.55 -23.07 8.40
CA GLU A 298 15.68 -23.67 7.68
C GLU A 298 17.02 -23.19 8.27
N LYS A 299 17.17 -21.88 8.51
CA LYS A 299 18.35 -21.33 9.20
C LYS A 299 18.53 -21.97 10.58
N ASP A 300 17.45 -22.19 11.34
CA ASP A 300 17.53 -22.79 12.68
C ASP A 300 18.02 -24.24 12.62
N ALA A 301 17.51 -25.01 11.67
CA ALA A 301 17.96 -26.38 11.41
C ALA A 301 19.45 -26.43 11.01
N GLN A 302 19.88 -25.54 10.12
CA GLN A 302 21.29 -25.42 9.69
C GLN A 302 22.22 -25.09 10.87
N LEU A 303 21.83 -24.17 11.76
CA LEU A 303 22.61 -23.87 12.97
C LEU A 303 22.65 -25.07 13.92
N ALA A 304 21.54 -25.77 14.10
CA ALA A 304 21.49 -26.94 14.98
C ALA A 304 22.38 -28.08 14.46
N GLU A 305 22.38 -28.34 13.16
CA GLU A 305 23.24 -29.34 12.52
C GLU A 305 24.72 -28.95 12.62
N ALA A 306 25.05 -27.69 12.36
CA ALA A 306 26.42 -27.18 12.46
C ALA A 306 27.00 -27.24 13.90
N LEU A 307 26.14 -27.16 14.91
CA LEU A 307 26.52 -27.22 16.33
C LEU A 307 26.42 -28.62 16.94
N ALA A 308 25.83 -29.59 16.26
CA ALA A 308 25.61 -30.91 16.80
C ALA A 308 26.94 -31.66 17.07
N PRO A 309 27.08 -32.35 18.22
CA PRO A 309 28.26 -33.15 18.49
C PRO A 309 28.43 -34.26 17.45
N GLY A 310 29.61 -34.33 16.83
CA GLY A 310 29.94 -35.37 15.85
C GLY A 310 29.53 -35.07 14.41
N THR A 311 28.98 -33.89 14.10
CA THR A 311 28.79 -33.43 12.73
C THR A 311 30.13 -33.38 12.00
N ASP A 312 30.14 -33.84 10.74
CA ASP A 312 31.31 -33.73 9.87
C ASP A 312 31.78 -32.26 9.79
N PRO A 313 33.09 -31.95 9.97
CA PRO A 313 33.56 -30.57 9.98
C PRO A 313 33.24 -29.78 8.71
N ALA A 314 33.26 -30.42 7.53
CA ALA A 314 32.94 -29.73 6.27
C ALA A 314 31.44 -29.44 6.14
N LEU A 315 30.59 -30.36 6.61
CA LEU A 315 29.16 -30.13 6.71
C LEU A 315 28.83 -29.00 7.70
N ALA A 316 29.43 -29.00 8.88
CA ALA A 316 29.21 -27.97 9.89
C ALA A 316 29.61 -26.57 9.40
N VAL A 317 30.71 -26.47 8.66
CA VAL A 317 31.12 -25.22 7.97
C VAL A 317 30.09 -24.81 6.92
N THR A 318 29.61 -25.76 6.11
CA THR A 318 28.63 -25.50 5.05
C THR A 318 27.32 -24.96 5.61
N ASP A 319 26.74 -25.61 6.62
CA ASP A 319 25.47 -25.17 7.21
C ASP A 319 25.63 -23.92 8.06
N GLY A 320 26.76 -23.79 8.77
CA GLY A 320 27.15 -22.54 9.43
C GLY A 320 27.23 -21.37 8.45
N ARG A 321 27.68 -21.60 7.21
CA ARG A 321 27.76 -20.59 6.16
C ARG A 321 26.38 -20.21 5.63
N LYS A 322 25.51 -21.18 5.33
CA LYS A 322 24.13 -20.92 4.91
C LYS A 322 23.37 -20.09 5.94
N ALA A 323 23.47 -20.48 7.22
CA ALA A 323 22.86 -19.74 8.31
C ALA A 323 23.44 -18.32 8.44
N SER A 324 24.76 -18.16 8.28
CA SER A 324 25.42 -16.85 8.35
C SER A 324 25.02 -15.93 7.19
N LEU A 325 24.79 -16.45 5.98
CA LEU A 325 24.27 -15.68 4.85
C LEU A 325 22.84 -15.18 5.10
N TYR A 326 21.99 -16.03 5.68
CA TYR A 326 20.66 -15.61 6.14
C TYR A 326 20.74 -14.51 7.20
N LEU A 327 21.62 -14.67 8.20
CA LEU A 327 21.83 -13.72 9.29
C LEU A 327 22.42 -12.40 8.81
N LEU A 328 23.29 -12.43 7.80
CA LEU A 328 23.84 -11.22 7.18
C LEU A 328 22.74 -10.37 6.52
N ARG A 329 21.71 -11.00 5.95
CA ARG A 329 20.61 -10.28 5.30
C ARG A 329 19.49 -9.87 6.26
N ASN A 330 19.19 -10.71 7.26
CA ASN A 330 17.99 -10.59 8.09
C ASN A 330 18.26 -10.32 9.58
N GLY A 331 19.52 -10.39 10.03
CA GLY A 331 19.90 -10.19 11.43
C GLY A 331 19.85 -8.73 11.88
N GLY A 332 19.98 -8.51 13.19
CA GLY A 332 20.21 -7.19 13.79
C GLY A 332 21.60 -6.62 13.44
N SER A 333 21.89 -5.40 13.89
CA SER A 333 23.11 -4.69 13.45
C SER A 333 24.40 -5.40 13.87
N ALA A 334 24.47 -5.87 15.11
CA ALA A 334 25.62 -6.61 15.63
C ALA A 334 25.73 -7.98 14.97
N VAL A 335 24.61 -8.70 14.83
CA VAL A 335 24.57 -10.01 14.16
C VAL A 335 25.01 -9.91 12.70
N ARG A 336 24.53 -8.92 11.94
CA ARG A 336 24.98 -8.71 10.54
C ARG A 336 26.47 -8.41 10.47
N THR A 337 26.97 -7.56 11.36
CA THR A 337 28.40 -7.20 11.42
C THR A 337 29.28 -8.42 11.71
N ALA A 338 28.87 -9.24 12.69
CA ALA A 338 29.59 -10.45 13.06
C ALA A 338 29.51 -11.53 11.96
N ALA A 339 28.33 -11.73 11.36
CA ALA A 339 28.15 -12.64 10.23
C ALA A 339 28.99 -12.22 9.02
N ARG A 340 29.06 -10.91 8.72
CA ARG A 340 29.91 -10.37 7.65
C ARG A 340 31.39 -10.71 7.88
N ALA A 341 31.88 -10.46 9.10
CA ALA A 341 33.26 -10.76 9.46
C ALA A 341 33.56 -12.27 9.35
N ALA A 342 32.65 -13.10 9.85
CA ALA A 342 32.75 -14.56 9.79
C ALA A 342 32.76 -15.09 8.35
N LEU A 343 31.87 -14.60 7.49
CA LEU A 343 31.78 -14.99 6.08
C LEU A 343 32.99 -14.53 5.25
N SER A 344 33.63 -13.43 5.65
CA SER A 344 34.84 -12.90 5.03
C SER A 344 36.12 -13.59 5.51
N GLY A 345 36.06 -14.30 6.63
CA GLY A 345 37.18 -14.98 7.26
C GLY A 345 37.38 -16.41 6.78
N SER A 346 38.17 -17.16 7.54
CA SER A 346 38.41 -18.59 7.33
C SER A 346 37.24 -19.45 7.85
N ASP A 347 37.25 -20.73 7.49
CA ASP A 347 36.29 -21.71 8.04
C ASP A 347 36.36 -21.82 9.58
N ALA A 348 37.55 -21.59 10.15
CA ALA A 348 37.73 -21.53 11.60
C ALA A 348 37.04 -20.30 12.22
N ASP A 349 37.12 -19.14 11.55
CA ASP A 349 36.43 -17.91 11.99
C ASP A 349 34.91 -18.08 11.91
N LEU A 350 34.42 -18.70 10.84
CA LEU A 350 33.01 -19.03 10.69
C LEU A 350 32.52 -19.99 11.78
N ALA A 351 33.27 -21.06 12.05
CA ALA A 351 32.91 -22.01 13.09
C ALA A 351 32.99 -21.38 14.50
N SER A 352 33.94 -20.47 14.73
CA SER A 352 34.04 -19.68 15.97
C SER A 352 32.83 -18.76 16.15
N PHE A 353 32.44 -18.06 15.07
CA PHE A 353 31.25 -17.22 15.06
C PHE A 353 30.00 -18.03 15.39
N VAL A 354 29.73 -19.13 14.67
CA VAL A 354 28.52 -19.94 14.89
C VAL A 354 28.44 -20.46 16.34
N ARG A 355 29.57 -20.88 16.94
CA ARG A 355 29.59 -21.41 18.31
C ARG A 355 29.49 -20.35 19.41
N ALA A 356 30.19 -19.23 19.26
CA ALA A 356 30.36 -18.25 20.34
C ALA A 356 30.04 -16.81 19.93
N GLY A 357 30.41 -16.42 18.70
CA GLY A 357 30.18 -15.06 18.21
C GLY A 357 28.70 -14.72 17.98
N LEU A 358 27.90 -15.67 17.50
CA LEU A 358 26.48 -15.48 17.21
C LEU A 358 25.66 -15.20 18.48
N PRO A 359 25.74 -16.01 19.56
CA PRO A 359 25.08 -15.69 20.83
C PRO A 359 25.48 -14.31 21.38
N ALA A 360 26.76 -13.95 21.32
CA ALA A 360 27.24 -12.66 21.79
C ALA A 360 26.69 -11.48 20.95
N ALA A 361 26.63 -11.64 19.63
CA ALA A 361 26.07 -10.63 18.74
C ALA A 361 24.54 -10.50 18.91
N GLN A 362 23.83 -11.60 19.11
CA GLN A 362 22.39 -11.60 19.42
C GLN A 362 22.12 -10.89 20.75
N GLU A 363 22.90 -11.18 21.79
CA GLU A 363 22.80 -10.48 23.07
C GLU A 363 23.04 -8.97 22.91
N ALA A 364 24.02 -8.57 22.10
CA ALA A 364 24.29 -7.16 21.83
C ALA A 364 23.10 -6.46 21.14
N ASP A 365 22.50 -7.10 20.13
CA ASP A 365 21.31 -6.58 19.44
C ASP A 365 20.09 -6.52 20.37
N ASP A 366 19.84 -7.57 21.16
CA ASP A 366 18.74 -7.62 22.14
C ASP A 366 18.89 -6.52 23.20
N ARG A 367 20.10 -6.35 23.74
CA ARG A 367 20.39 -5.28 24.72
C ARG A 367 20.26 -3.90 24.09
N ALA A 368 20.65 -3.72 22.83
CA ALA A 368 20.43 -2.45 22.12
C ALA A 368 18.91 -2.14 21.99
N ALA A 369 18.10 -3.16 21.67
CA ALA A 369 16.65 -3.02 21.59
C ALA A 369 16.01 -2.67 22.95
N VAL A 370 16.46 -3.30 24.05
CA VAL A 370 15.98 -2.94 25.40
C VAL A 370 16.48 -1.57 25.83
N SER A 371 17.70 -1.19 25.49
CA SER A 371 18.25 0.15 25.76
C SER A 371 17.43 1.26 25.09
N ALA A 372 16.99 1.05 23.86
CA ALA A 372 16.09 1.98 23.18
C ALA A 372 14.76 2.17 23.94
N ILE A 373 14.24 1.13 24.59
CA ILE A 373 13.03 1.21 25.42
C ILE A 373 13.32 1.95 26.72
N ALA A 374 14.44 1.66 27.39
CA ALA A 374 14.81 2.31 28.65
C ALA A 374 14.99 3.84 28.52
N HIS A 375 15.48 4.30 27.37
CA HIS A 375 15.75 5.72 27.09
C HIS A 375 14.69 6.40 26.20
N GLY A 376 13.63 5.68 25.79
CA GLY A 376 12.56 6.24 24.97
C GLY A 376 11.53 7.04 25.78
N ASP A 377 10.46 7.48 25.11
CA ASP A 377 9.37 8.29 25.71
C ASP A 377 8.28 7.43 26.39
N GLY A 378 8.62 6.20 26.75
CA GLY A 378 7.70 5.26 27.39
C GLY A 378 7.39 5.58 28.86
N LYS A 379 6.43 4.84 29.41
CA LYS A 379 6.06 4.89 30.84
C LYS A 379 7.30 4.76 31.74
N PRO A 380 7.43 5.56 32.82
CA PRO A 380 8.56 5.44 33.75
C PRO A 380 8.79 4.01 34.25
N GLU A 381 7.72 3.28 34.56
CA GLU A 381 7.77 1.90 35.06
C GLU A 381 8.27 0.92 33.98
N LEU A 382 7.87 1.10 32.73
CA LEU A 382 8.38 0.33 31.59
C LEU A 382 9.87 0.63 31.34
N ARG A 383 10.27 1.90 31.42
CA ARG A 383 11.67 2.31 31.26
C ARG A 383 12.53 1.74 32.37
N GLN A 384 12.03 1.75 33.61
CA GLN A 384 12.73 1.14 34.74
C GLN A 384 12.84 -0.38 34.58
N ALA A 385 11.75 -1.07 34.22
CA ALA A 385 11.79 -2.52 33.98
C ALA A 385 12.77 -2.90 32.85
N ALA A 386 12.87 -2.07 31.81
CA ALA A 386 13.88 -2.22 30.75
C ALA A 386 15.31 -2.05 31.30
N ALA A 387 15.54 -1.02 32.13
CA ALA A 387 16.83 -0.79 32.76
C ALA A 387 17.23 -1.94 33.71
N ASP A 388 16.28 -2.47 34.47
CA ASP A 388 16.50 -3.61 35.36
C ASP A 388 16.83 -4.88 34.55
N ALA A 389 16.12 -5.13 33.45
CA ALA A 389 16.42 -6.23 32.54
C ALA A 389 17.83 -6.10 31.91
N LEU A 390 18.26 -4.88 31.58
CA LEU A 390 19.63 -4.63 31.08
C LEU A 390 20.71 -4.91 32.13
N ALA A 391 20.43 -4.68 33.42
CA ALA A 391 21.34 -5.02 34.50
C ALA A 391 21.42 -6.54 34.77
N GLY A 392 20.45 -7.30 34.27
CA GLY A 392 20.34 -8.75 34.41
C GLY A 392 21.07 -9.58 33.35
N SER A 393 20.77 -10.87 33.37
CA SER A 393 21.25 -11.85 32.41
C SER A 393 20.63 -11.66 31.02
N TRP A 394 21.21 -12.26 29.99
CA TRP A 394 20.59 -12.27 28.67
C TRP A 394 19.21 -12.95 28.66
N ALA A 395 18.96 -13.90 29.58
CA ALA A 395 17.63 -14.48 29.75
C ALA A 395 16.60 -13.44 30.22
N ASP A 396 16.99 -12.53 31.11
CA ASP A 396 16.13 -11.43 31.60
C ASP A 396 15.83 -10.43 30.46
N VAL A 397 16.84 -10.09 29.65
CA VAL A 397 16.69 -9.25 28.46
C VAL A 397 15.68 -9.87 27.48
N LYS A 398 15.83 -11.17 27.16
CA LYS A 398 14.92 -11.87 26.25
C LYS A 398 13.50 -11.96 26.80
N GLU A 399 13.36 -12.26 28.09
CA GLU A 399 12.05 -12.34 28.73
C GLU A 399 11.35 -10.98 28.76
N PHE A 400 12.10 -9.91 29.02
CA PHE A 400 11.58 -8.54 28.90
C PHE A 400 11.20 -8.22 27.45
N LEU A 401 12.02 -8.56 26.45
CA LEU A 401 11.67 -8.34 25.04
C LEU A 401 10.39 -9.08 24.62
N ARG A 402 10.20 -10.30 25.13
CA ARG A 402 9.03 -11.15 24.86
C ARG A 402 7.75 -10.61 25.50
N THR A 403 7.81 -10.19 26.76
CA THR A 403 6.62 -9.85 27.55
C THR A 403 6.34 -8.36 27.64
N LYS A 404 7.41 -7.55 27.55
CA LYS A 404 7.43 -6.12 27.91
C LYS A 404 6.78 -5.90 29.29
N GLN A 405 6.95 -6.82 30.23
CA GLN A 405 6.29 -6.75 31.54
C GLN A 405 6.91 -5.64 32.39
N TYR A 406 6.05 -4.89 33.08
CA TYR A 406 6.44 -3.88 34.08
C TYR A 406 5.40 -3.80 35.21
N PRO A 407 5.77 -3.30 36.40
CA PRO A 407 4.83 -3.09 37.49
C PRO A 407 3.65 -2.22 37.05
N GLY A 408 2.42 -2.71 37.22
CA GLY A 408 1.20 -1.98 36.84
C GLY A 408 0.75 -2.18 35.39
N LYS A 409 1.46 -2.95 34.55
CA LYS A 409 1.06 -3.22 33.16
C LYS A 409 -0.37 -3.73 33.05
N ASP A 410 -0.76 -4.67 33.91
CA ASP A 410 -2.10 -5.26 33.85
C ASP A 410 -3.20 -4.24 34.17
N THR A 411 -2.90 -3.31 35.07
CA THR A 411 -3.77 -2.17 35.37
C THR A 411 -3.84 -1.22 34.17
N ASP A 412 -2.70 -0.91 33.54
CA ASP A 412 -2.65 -0.04 32.36
C ASP A 412 -3.38 -0.66 31.16
N ASP A 413 -3.23 -1.97 30.93
CA ASP A 413 -3.97 -2.73 29.91
C ASP A 413 -5.50 -2.68 30.21
N ARG A 414 -5.92 -2.90 31.47
CA ARG A 414 -7.32 -2.75 31.90
C ARG A 414 -7.84 -1.32 31.68
N VAL A 415 -7.04 -0.30 31.97
CA VAL A 415 -7.40 1.10 31.75
C VAL A 415 -7.55 1.39 30.26
N ALA A 416 -6.68 0.85 29.41
CA ALA A 416 -6.79 0.98 27.96
C ALA A 416 -8.10 0.37 27.44
N VAL A 417 -8.46 -0.83 27.90
CA VAL A 417 -9.75 -1.46 27.54
C VAL A 417 -10.92 -0.65 28.09
N ASN A 418 -10.87 -0.14 29.32
CA ASN A 418 -11.93 0.71 29.86
C ASN A 418 -12.12 2.02 29.07
N ARG A 419 -11.05 2.60 28.52
CA ARG A 419 -11.17 3.76 27.62
C ARG A 419 -11.91 3.39 26.34
N LEU A 420 -11.57 2.25 25.73
CA LEU A 420 -12.25 1.74 24.54
C LEU A 420 -13.72 1.38 24.83
N LEU A 421 -14.00 0.80 26.01
CA LEU A 421 -15.36 0.55 26.49
C LEU A 421 -16.17 1.86 26.61
N ALA A 422 -15.56 2.94 27.10
CA ALA A 422 -16.24 4.22 27.28
C ALA A 422 -16.53 4.95 25.95
N THR A 423 -15.67 4.81 24.93
CA THR A 423 -15.80 5.53 23.66
C THR A 423 -16.30 4.69 22.48
N GLY A 424 -16.23 3.37 22.60
CA GLY A 424 -16.57 2.43 21.52
C GLY A 424 -18.08 2.29 21.30
N GLY A 425 -18.45 1.76 20.13
CA GLY A 425 -19.82 1.39 19.83
C GLY A 425 -20.25 0.07 20.52
N PRO A 426 -21.50 -0.37 20.33
CA PRO A 426 -22.05 -1.53 21.04
C PRO A 426 -21.24 -2.84 20.89
N ALA A 427 -20.66 -3.11 19.72
CA ALA A 427 -19.85 -4.30 19.49
C ALA A 427 -18.50 -4.18 20.20
N THR A 428 -17.85 -3.01 20.13
CA THR A 428 -16.61 -2.72 20.88
C THR A 428 -16.86 -2.80 22.38
N GLN A 429 -17.97 -2.26 22.86
CA GLN A 429 -18.36 -2.32 24.27
C GLN A 429 -18.54 -3.76 24.75
N ALA A 430 -19.30 -4.57 24.01
CA ALA A 430 -19.54 -5.97 24.35
C ALA A 430 -18.24 -6.80 24.33
N ALA A 431 -17.36 -6.57 23.35
CA ALA A 431 -16.06 -7.23 23.25
C ALA A 431 -15.10 -6.80 24.37
N ALA A 432 -15.03 -5.50 24.68
CA ALA A 432 -14.24 -4.95 25.77
C ALA A 432 -14.72 -5.48 27.13
N GLN A 433 -16.04 -5.53 27.38
CA GLN A 433 -16.60 -6.08 28.61
C GLN A 433 -16.23 -7.56 28.77
N ARG A 434 -16.41 -8.37 27.71
CA ARG A 434 -16.02 -9.79 27.72
C ARG A 434 -14.55 -9.97 28.07
N ALA A 435 -13.68 -9.10 27.55
CA ALA A 435 -12.26 -9.14 27.86
C ALA A 435 -11.98 -8.75 29.33
N LEU A 436 -12.66 -7.73 29.87
CA LEU A 436 -12.52 -7.30 31.26
C LEU A 436 -13.01 -8.34 32.27
N ASP A 437 -14.04 -9.12 31.92
CA ASP A 437 -14.59 -10.23 32.70
C ASP A 437 -13.69 -11.48 32.66
N GLY A 438 -12.76 -11.54 31.71
CA GLY A 438 -11.82 -12.64 31.51
C GLY A 438 -10.49 -12.46 32.23
N THR A 439 -9.47 -13.17 31.74
CA THR A 439 -8.09 -13.08 32.25
C THR A 439 -7.33 -11.89 31.66
N ILE A 440 -6.12 -11.64 32.13
CA ILE A 440 -5.28 -10.59 31.53
C ILE A 440 -4.88 -10.93 30.10
N GLU A 441 -4.79 -12.22 29.77
CA GLU A 441 -4.58 -12.70 28.40
C GLU A 441 -5.76 -12.32 27.49
N ASP A 442 -7.00 -12.41 27.97
CA ASP A 442 -8.19 -11.98 27.22
C ASP A 442 -8.17 -10.46 26.94
N ILE A 443 -7.76 -9.66 27.93
CA ILE A 443 -7.58 -8.21 27.80
C ILE A 443 -6.54 -7.88 26.74
N ARG A 444 -5.39 -8.56 26.78
CA ARG A 444 -4.29 -8.35 25.82
C ARG A 444 -4.69 -8.81 24.42
N ALA A 445 -5.37 -9.95 24.29
CA ALA A 445 -5.90 -10.42 23.01
C ALA A 445 -6.90 -9.44 22.39
N PHE A 446 -7.76 -8.83 23.22
CA PHE A 446 -8.66 -7.77 22.77
C PHE A 446 -7.90 -6.52 22.30
N LEU A 447 -6.91 -6.04 23.07
CA LEU A 447 -6.10 -4.89 22.68
C LEU A 447 -5.26 -5.16 21.42
N GLU A 448 -4.78 -6.39 21.22
CA GLU A 448 -3.93 -6.73 20.08
C GLU A 448 -4.74 -6.84 18.78
N THR A 449 -5.89 -7.52 18.82
CA THR A 449 -6.67 -7.83 17.61
C THR A 449 -8.17 -7.59 17.77
N GLY A 450 -8.75 -7.94 18.92
CA GLY A 450 -10.20 -7.92 19.13
C GLY A 450 -10.86 -6.55 18.96
N GLN A 451 -10.19 -5.47 19.35
CA GLN A 451 -10.71 -4.11 19.23
C GLN A 451 -10.95 -3.69 17.78
N TYR A 452 -10.11 -4.13 16.84
CA TYR A 452 -10.24 -3.78 15.43
C TYR A 452 -11.41 -4.51 14.78
N LEU A 453 -11.58 -5.80 15.09
CA LEU A 453 -12.73 -6.58 14.64
C LEU A 453 -14.05 -5.99 15.18
N ALA A 454 -14.06 -5.60 16.45
CA ALA A 454 -15.23 -5.01 17.07
C ALA A 454 -15.56 -3.62 16.48
N LEU A 455 -14.54 -2.81 16.18
CA LEU A 455 -14.71 -1.52 15.51
C LEU A 455 -15.31 -1.69 14.11
N VAL A 456 -14.84 -2.65 13.31
CA VAL A 456 -15.41 -2.95 11.98
C VAL A 456 -16.89 -3.30 12.10
N ASN A 457 -17.26 -4.12 13.10
CA ASN A 457 -18.66 -4.45 13.35
C ASN A 457 -19.50 -3.22 13.73
N ASP A 458 -18.98 -2.34 14.58
CA ASP A 458 -19.66 -1.08 14.93
C ASP A 458 -19.85 -0.19 13.71
N GLN A 459 -18.85 -0.08 12.84
CA GLN A 459 -18.95 0.70 11.61
C GLN A 459 -20.02 0.13 10.67
N ARG A 460 -20.05 -1.18 10.46
CA ARG A 460 -21.10 -1.85 9.67
C ARG A 460 -22.49 -1.65 10.26
N ILE A 461 -22.63 -1.69 11.59
CA ILE A 461 -23.89 -1.40 12.29
C ILE A 461 -24.29 0.07 12.07
N ALA A 462 -23.36 1.01 12.20
CA ALA A 462 -23.63 2.43 12.00
C ALA A 462 -24.12 2.72 10.58
N ILE A 463 -23.45 2.17 9.57
CA ILE A 463 -23.85 2.26 8.16
C ILE A 463 -25.23 1.64 7.95
N SER A 464 -25.45 0.42 8.45
CA SER A 464 -26.74 -0.27 8.31
C SER A 464 -27.90 0.50 8.98
N ARG A 465 -27.67 1.12 10.14
CA ARG A 465 -28.66 1.97 10.79
C ARG A 465 -28.94 3.22 9.97
N ALA A 466 -27.89 3.88 9.48
CA ALA A 466 -28.04 5.06 8.65
C ALA A 466 -28.86 4.78 7.37
N MET A 467 -28.70 3.59 6.78
CA MET A 467 -29.53 3.12 5.66
C MET A 467 -31.01 2.99 6.00
N THR A 468 -31.37 2.57 7.22
CA THR A 468 -32.78 2.35 7.58
C THR A 468 -33.56 3.64 7.77
N VAL A 469 -32.88 4.73 8.16
CA VAL A 469 -33.50 6.05 8.40
C VAL A 469 -33.21 7.05 7.27
N GLY A 470 -32.28 6.70 6.39
CA GLY A 470 -31.81 7.54 5.29
C GLY A 470 -32.77 7.64 4.11
N GLY A 471 -32.50 8.61 3.24
CA GLY A 471 -33.18 8.70 1.95
C GLY A 471 -32.53 7.83 0.87
N PRO A 472 -33.04 7.90 -0.37
CA PRO A 472 -32.59 7.08 -1.48
C PRO A 472 -31.10 7.23 -1.84
N GLU A 473 -30.51 8.43 -1.72
CA GLU A 473 -29.08 8.65 -1.98
C GLU A 473 -28.23 7.90 -0.96
N LEU A 474 -28.54 8.09 0.33
CA LEU A 474 -27.83 7.41 1.40
C LEU A 474 -27.96 5.90 1.30
N TYR A 475 -29.14 5.39 0.96
CA TYR A 475 -29.34 3.96 0.72
C TYR A 475 -28.40 3.44 -0.39
N ALA A 476 -28.37 4.11 -1.55
CA ALA A 476 -27.58 3.68 -2.70
C ALA A 476 -26.07 3.63 -2.42
N VAL A 477 -25.50 4.66 -1.77
CA VAL A 477 -24.07 4.69 -1.47
C VAL A 477 -23.68 3.76 -0.32
N SER A 478 -24.59 3.52 0.64
CA SER A 478 -24.32 2.64 1.78
C SER A 478 -24.31 1.15 1.40
N GLN A 479 -25.15 0.73 0.44
CA GLN A 479 -25.09 -0.63 -0.09
C GLN A 479 -23.70 -0.94 -0.66
N ALA A 480 -23.17 -0.02 -1.47
CA ALA A 480 -21.86 -0.19 -2.10
C ALA A 480 -20.72 -0.32 -1.08
N VAL A 481 -20.72 0.50 -0.01
CA VAL A 481 -19.62 0.44 0.97
C VAL A 481 -19.68 -0.82 1.86
N LEU A 482 -20.87 -1.38 2.11
CA LEU A 482 -20.97 -2.62 2.89
C LEU A 482 -20.32 -3.82 2.17
N ASP A 483 -20.27 -3.79 0.83
CA ASP A 483 -19.60 -4.78 -0.02
C ASP A 483 -18.10 -4.51 -0.23
N ALA A 484 -17.61 -3.35 0.23
CA ALA A 484 -16.22 -2.91 0.07
C ALA A 484 -15.29 -3.47 1.17
N PRO A 485 -13.95 -3.37 0.99
CA PRO A 485 -12.99 -3.71 2.04
C PRO A 485 -13.24 -2.94 3.34
N GLU A 486 -12.83 -3.50 4.47
CA GLU A 486 -12.99 -2.89 5.81
C GLU A 486 -12.39 -1.48 5.88
N SER A 487 -11.32 -1.22 5.14
CA SER A 487 -10.68 0.10 5.05
C SER A 487 -11.58 1.19 4.45
N ALA A 488 -12.67 0.83 3.76
CA ALA A 488 -13.62 1.78 3.17
C ALA A 488 -14.68 2.29 4.16
N LEU A 489 -14.89 1.60 5.28
CA LEU A 489 -16.00 1.89 6.20
C LEU A 489 -15.79 3.20 6.97
N ALA A 490 -14.59 3.43 7.50
CA ALA A 490 -14.30 4.64 8.27
C ALA A 490 -14.33 5.93 7.43
N PRO A 491 -13.69 6.00 6.24
CA PRO A 491 -13.82 7.15 5.35
C PRO A 491 -15.26 7.40 4.92
N PHE A 492 -16.04 6.34 4.66
CA PHE A 492 -17.45 6.51 4.33
C PHE A 492 -18.24 7.18 5.45
N LEU A 493 -18.08 6.72 6.70
CA LEU A 493 -18.78 7.30 7.85
C LEU A 493 -18.37 8.75 8.11
N ALA A 494 -17.10 9.08 7.93
CA ALA A 494 -16.57 10.42 8.17
C ALA A 494 -16.97 11.41 7.06
N ASP A 495 -16.88 10.98 5.80
CA ASP A 495 -16.94 11.88 4.66
C ASP A 495 -18.22 11.73 3.83
N GLU A 496 -18.58 10.52 3.40
CA GLU A 496 -19.72 10.33 2.48
C GLU A 496 -21.08 10.28 3.18
N LEU A 497 -21.16 9.71 4.37
CA LEU A 497 -22.41 9.64 5.14
C LEU A 497 -23.08 11.02 5.30
N PRO A 498 -22.40 12.06 5.85
CA PRO A 498 -23.02 13.37 6.00
C PRO A 498 -23.36 14.03 4.65
N ARG A 499 -22.57 13.77 3.60
CA ARG A 499 -22.84 14.31 2.25
C ARG A 499 -24.08 13.68 1.63
N ALA A 500 -24.23 12.36 1.75
CA ALA A 500 -25.42 11.66 1.27
C ALA A 500 -26.68 12.16 1.98
N GLN A 501 -26.62 12.37 3.30
CA GLN A 501 -27.71 12.98 4.06
C GLN A 501 -28.06 14.39 3.55
N GLN A 502 -27.05 15.21 3.25
CA GLN A 502 -27.25 16.54 2.68
C GLN A 502 -27.90 16.48 1.28
N ARG A 503 -27.50 15.51 0.44
CA ARG A 503 -28.10 15.29 -0.88
C ARG A 503 -29.57 14.86 -0.77
N ASP A 504 -29.88 13.95 0.15
CA ASP A 504 -31.26 13.52 0.43
C ASP A 504 -32.14 14.68 0.90
N ALA A 505 -31.65 15.50 1.84
CA ALA A 505 -32.39 16.67 2.33
C ALA A 505 -32.69 17.67 1.21
N ALA A 506 -31.69 17.98 0.36
CA ALA A 506 -31.88 18.87 -0.77
C ALA A 506 -32.88 18.33 -1.80
N MET A 507 -32.88 17.01 -2.04
CA MET A 507 -33.86 16.38 -2.92
C MET A 507 -35.28 16.44 -2.32
N ALA A 508 -35.43 16.24 -1.01
CA ALA A 508 -36.72 16.34 -0.34
C ALA A 508 -37.32 17.75 -0.46
N ASP A 509 -36.51 18.80 -0.28
CA ASP A 509 -36.94 20.20 -0.45
C ASP A 509 -37.38 20.48 -1.89
N HIS A 510 -36.63 20.00 -2.88
CA HIS A 510 -36.99 20.11 -4.29
C HIS A 510 -38.33 19.40 -4.60
N VAL A 511 -38.51 18.18 -4.10
CA VAL A 511 -39.77 17.42 -4.24
C VAL A 511 -40.94 18.19 -3.63
N ALA A 512 -40.78 18.75 -2.43
CA ALA A 512 -41.83 19.51 -1.75
C ALA A 512 -42.25 20.74 -2.57
N LYS A 513 -41.28 21.47 -3.13
CA LYS A 513 -41.52 22.61 -4.02
C LYS A 513 -42.33 22.23 -5.26
N VAL A 514 -41.93 21.17 -5.96
CA VAL A 514 -42.64 20.67 -7.16
C VAL A 514 -44.05 20.21 -6.81
N ASN A 515 -44.23 19.47 -5.71
CA ASN A 515 -45.54 19.01 -5.25
C ASN A 515 -46.48 20.18 -4.92
N GLY A 516 -45.97 21.29 -4.38
CA GLY A 516 -46.75 22.51 -4.16
C GLY A 516 -47.31 23.11 -5.46
N LEU A 517 -46.51 23.12 -6.54
CA LEU A 517 -46.94 23.59 -7.86
C LEU A 517 -47.99 22.65 -8.47
N VAL A 518 -47.78 21.33 -8.38
CA VAL A 518 -48.76 20.33 -8.83
C VAL A 518 -50.09 20.47 -8.09
N ALA A 519 -50.05 20.68 -6.77
CA ALA A 519 -51.24 20.88 -5.96
C ALA A 519 -51.98 22.17 -6.34
N ALA A 520 -51.26 23.26 -6.63
CA ALA A 520 -51.87 24.51 -7.10
C ALA A 520 -52.57 24.36 -8.45
N ALA A 521 -51.99 23.56 -9.36
CA ALA A 521 -52.62 23.23 -10.66
C ALA A 521 -53.92 22.43 -10.45
N ALA A 522 -53.89 21.41 -9.58
CA ALA A 522 -55.04 20.57 -9.26
C ALA A 522 -56.17 21.34 -8.57
N ASP A 523 -55.84 22.22 -7.61
CA ASP A 523 -56.80 23.08 -6.93
C ASP A 523 -57.50 24.02 -7.93
N SER A 524 -56.74 24.63 -8.84
CA SER A 524 -57.31 25.47 -9.92
C SER A 524 -58.31 24.71 -10.77
N ALA A 525 -57.98 23.48 -11.19
CA ALA A 525 -58.88 22.63 -11.96
C ALA A 525 -60.14 22.23 -11.19
N SER A 526 -60.03 21.98 -9.88
CA SER A 526 -61.16 21.56 -9.03
C SER A 526 -62.23 22.64 -8.80
N ARG A 527 -61.84 23.92 -8.93
CA ARG A 527 -62.72 25.07 -8.69
C ARG A 527 -63.64 25.39 -9.88
N VAL A 528 -63.39 24.80 -11.05
CA VAL A 528 -64.22 24.96 -12.25
C VAL A 528 -65.39 24.00 -12.18
N ARG A 529 -66.62 24.53 -12.07
CA ARG A 529 -67.84 23.73 -11.96
C ARG A 529 -68.27 23.15 -13.31
#